data_AF-A0A562RDT6-F1
#
_entry.id   AF-A0A562RDT6-F1
#
_cell.length_a   1.000
_cell.length_b   1.000
_cell.length_c   1.000
_cell.angle_alpha   90.00
_cell.angle_beta   90.00
_cell.angle_gamma   90.00
#
_symmetry.space_group_name_H-M   'P 1'
#
loop_
_entity.id
_entity.type
_entity.pdbx_description
1 polymer ?
#
loop_
_entity_poly.entity_id
_entity_poly.type
_entity_poly.pdbx_seq_one_letter_code
_entity_poly.pdbx_strand_id
1 'polypeptide(L)'
;MEQTLALTLEEKHEMILAAERRKAYALARELIQKPEASVWMILIPILFIHHAFNIQRYKKSIHGFAENYIKTRQKALELAFYSMKEEKGIAINLENCFPSVEMHEEKEVRLCEKQLEEIRLFFHHYKLLMEARGKSYETMVRAAYGEAGRLKAFYNALEKAEKEVIRYVNRSFQTSEAALDVTKRMQKIVSGIRDKEVKEIF
;
A
#
# COMPACT_ATOMS: atom_id res chain seq x y z
N MET A 1 -39.67 -5.49 9.00
CA MET A 1 -38.35 -5.78 9.59
C MET A 1 -37.35 -5.88 8.46
N GLU A 2 -36.74 -4.75 8.06
CA GLU A 2 -35.62 -4.79 7.11
C GLU A 2 -34.41 -5.40 7.81
N GLN A 3 -34.15 -6.68 7.55
CA GLN A 3 -32.84 -7.26 7.82
C GLN A 3 -31.82 -6.45 7.02
N THR A 4 -31.13 -5.58 7.72
CA THR A 4 -30.04 -4.77 7.15
C THR A 4 -28.89 -5.73 6.88
N LEU A 5 -28.85 -6.36 5.70
CA LEU A 5 -27.78 -7.30 5.33
C LEU A 5 -26.44 -6.58 5.48
N ALA A 6 -25.66 -7.01 6.47
CA ALA A 6 -24.29 -6.58 6.66
C ALA A 6 -23.46 -7.14 5.50
N LEU A 7 -22.50 -6.34 5.00
CA LEU A 7 -21.62 -6.78 3.93
C LEU A 7 -20.90 -8.07 4.32
N THR A 8 -20.80 -9.00 3.37
CA THR A 8 -19.99 -10.22 3.52
C THR A 8 -18.51 -9.88 3.59
N LEU A 9 -17.68 -10.84 4.01
CA LEU A 9 -16.23 -10.64 4.07
C LEU A 9 -15.66 -10.37 2.67
N GLU A 10 -16.16 -11.07 1.64
CA GLU A 10 -15.81 -10.87 0.24
C GLU A 10 -16.21 -9.48 -0.27
N GLU A 11 -17.41 -9.00 0.06
CA GLU A 11 -17.85 -7.66 -0.32
C GLU A 11 -16.99 -6.57 0.34
N LYS A 12 -16.63 -6.76 1.61
CA LYS A 12 -15.71 -5.86 2.32
C LYS A 12 -14.31 -5.88 1.70
N HIS A 13 -13.81 -7.06 1.33
CA HIS A 13 -12.53 -7.20 0.63
C HIS A 13 -12.51 -6.39 -0.67
N GLU A 14 -13.49 -6.58 -1.55
CA GLU A 14 -13.58 -5.86 -2.82
C GLU A 14 -13.75 -4.35 -2.62
N MET A 15 -14.51 -3.95 -1.60
CA MET A 15 -14.71 -2.54 -1.28
C MET A 15 -13.41 -1.86 -0.82
N ILE A 16 -12.63 -2.51 0.04
CA ILE A 16 -11.32 -2.03 0.48
C ILE A 16 -10.35 -1.98 -0.69
N LEU A 17 -10.28 -3.04 -1.50
CA LEU A 17 -9.42 -3.09 -2.69
C LEU A 17 -9.76 -1.97 -3.69
N ALA A 18 -11.05 -1.71 -3.91
CA ALA A 18 -11.50 -0.62 -4.77
C ALA A 18 -11.07 0.75 -4.23
N ALA A 19 -11.13 0.97 -2.91
CA ALA A 19 -10.64 2.19 -2.28
C ALA A 19 -9.12 2.37 -2.48
N GLU A 20 -8.33 1.32 -2.26
CA GLU A 20 -6.88 1.35 -2.48
C GLU A 20 -6.52 1.62 -3.94
N ARG A 21 -7.25 1.02 -4.89
CA ARG A 21 -7.08 1.32 -6.32
C ARG A 21 -7.33 2.79 -6.62
N ARG A 22 -8.41 3.38 -6.10
CA ARG A 22 -8.68 4.82 -6.28
C ARG A 22 -7.54 5.70 -5.76
N LYS A 23 -6.99 5.39 -4.58
CA LYS A 23 -5.83 6.11 -4.01
C LYS A 23 -4.59 5.97 -4.89
N ALA A 24 -4.29 4.75 -5.33
CA ALA A 24 -3.14 4.47 -6.21
C ALA A 24 -3.25 5.22 -7.54
N TYR A 25 -4.44 5.25 -8.15
CA TYR A 25 -4.69 6.03 -9.37
C TYR A 25 -4.59 7.54 -9.15
N ALA A 26 -5.10 8.06 -8.03
CA ALA A 26 -4.96 9.48 -7.68
C ALA A 26 -3.48 9.89 -7.57
N LEU A 27 -2.69 9.09 -6.84
CA LEU A 27 -1.24 9.27 -6.75
C LEU A 27 -0.58 9.24 -8.12
N ALA A 28 -0.87 8.21 -8.93
CA ALA A 28 -0.29 8.04 -10.25
C ALA A 28 -0.57 9.26 -11.14
N ARG A 29 -1.82 9.74 -11.15
CA ARG A 29 -2.23 10.90 -11.96
C ARG A 29 -1.51 12.16 -11.52
N GLU A 30 -1.38 12.41 -10.22
CA GLU A 30 -0.76 13.63 -9.69
C GLU A 30 0.77 13.61 -9.83
N LEU A 31 1.40 12.44 -9.66
CA LEU A 31 2.84 12.30 -9.77
C LEU A 31 3.33 12.42 -11.23
N ILE A 32 2.55 11.87 -12.17
CA ILE A 32 2.90 11.70 -13.60
C ILE A 32 2.26 12.76 -14.51
N GLN A 33 1.70 13.87 -13.98
CA GLN A 33 0.98 14.90 -14.76
C GLN A 33 1.73 15.43 -16.01
N LYS A 34 3.07 15.31 -16.06
CA LYS A 34 3.87 15.46 -17.27
C LYS A 34 4.85 14.27 -17.38
N PRO A 35 4.75 13.42 -18.43
CA PRO A 35 5.61 12.25 -18.55
C PRO A 35 7.01 12.67 -18.97
N GLU A 36 7.85 13.06 -18.02
CA GLU A 36 9.29 13.03 -18.26
C GLU A 36 9.76 11.57 -18.22
N ALA A 37 10.49 11.13 -19.25
CA ALA A 37 11.00 9.77 -19.33
C ALA A 37 11.92 9.39 -18.14
N SER A 38 12.54 10.40 -17.52
CA SER A 38 13.37 10.30 -16.31
C SER A 38 12.58 9.78 -15.10
N VAL A 39 11.35 10.25 -14.90
CA VAL A 39 10.51 9.87 -13.76
C VAL A 39 10.14 8.38 -13.79
N TRP A 40 9.91 7.83 -14.98
CA TRP A 40 9.60 6.40 -15.16
C TRP A 40 10.75 5.48 -14.77
N MET A 41 11.99 5.85 -15.06
CA MET A 41 13.16 5.04 -14.73
C MET A 41 13.43 4.97 -13.22
N ILE A 42 12.99 5.99 -12.48
CA ILE A 42 13.16 6.10 -11.03
C ILE A 42 12.07 5.34 -10.26
N LEU A 43 10.82 5.40 -10.74
CA LEU A 43 9.68 4.83 -10.01
C LEU A 43 9.61 3.32 -10.07
N ILE A 44 10.30 2.69 -11.03
CA ILE A 44 10.30 1.24 -11.19
C ILE A 44 10.93 0.58 -9.93
N PRO A 45 12.20 0.80 -9.57
CA PRO A 45 12.86 -0.01 -8.52
C PRO A 45 12.26 0.10 -7.11
N ILE A 46 11.54 1.16 -6.77
CA ILE A 46 10.92 1.36 -5.44
C ILE A 46 9.73 0.40 -5.22
N LEU A 47 9.11 -0.12 -6.29
CA LEU A 47 7.84 -0.85 -6.25
C LEU A 47 7.97 -2.37 -6.43
N PHE A 48 9.16 -2.90 -6.75
CA PHE A 48 9.29 -4.21 -7.41
C PHE A 48 10.13 -5.25 -6.69
N ILE A 49 9.83 -5.59 -5.45
CA ILE A 49 10.35 -6.87 -4.93
C ILE A 49 9.56 -8.05 -5.52
N HIS A 50 8.24 -7.92 -5.71
CA HIS A 50 7.44 -9.05 -6.21
C HIS A 50 7.79 -9.52 -7.63
N HIS A 51 8.58 -8.76 -8.41
CA HIS A 51 8.83 -9.05 -9.82
C HIS A 51 10.13 -8.42 -10.39
N ALA A 52 11.17 -8.20 -9.57
CA ALA A 52 12.36 -7.44 -9.93
C ALA A 52 13.06 -7.88 -11.24
N PHE A 53 12.85 -9.12 -11.72
CA PHE A 53 13.62 -9.68 -12.83
C PHE A 53 13.00 -9.58 -14.23
N ASN A 54 11.94 -8.79 -14.45
CA ASN A 54 11.38 -8.59 -15.80
C ASN A 54 11.17 -7.11 -16.18
N ILE A 55 12.29 -6.38 -16.30
CA ILE A 55 12.36 -4.99 -16.82
C ILE A 55 11.65 -4.80 -18.17
N GLN A 56 11.52 -5.87 -18.96
CA GLN A 56 10.96 -5.82 -20.30
C GLN A 56 9.42 -5.73 -20.37
N ARG A 57 8.68 -5.99 -19.28
CA ARG A 57 7.19 -5.97 -19.29
C ARG A 57 6.57 -4.62 -18.93
N TYR A 58 7.36 -3.60 -18.60
CA TYR A 58 6.83 -2.38 -18.03
C TYR A 58 6.25 -1.43 -19.08
N LYS A 59 4.92 -1.34 -19.12
CA LYS A 59 4.22 -0.27 -19.82
C LYS A 59 4.43 1.03 -19.04
N LYS A 60 5.05 2.03 -19.68
CA LYS A 60 5.18 3.41 -19.18
C LYS A 60 3.80 4.07 -19.12
N SER A 61 2.99 3.76 -18.11
CA SER A 61 1.61 4.26 -18.00
C SER A 61 1.16 4.45 -16.56
N ILE A 62 0.29 5.45 -16.35
CA ILE A 62 -0.38 5.72 -15.05
C ILE A 62 -0.98 4.44 -14.46
N HIS A 63 -1.58 3.59 -15.30
CA HIS A 63 -2.15 2.30 -14.91
C HIS A 63 -1.06 1.34 -14.39
N GLY A 64 0.05 1.21 -15.13
CA GLY A 64 1.17 0.39 -14.71
C GLY A 64 1.80 0.87 -13.40
N PHE A 65 1.92 2.18 -13.18
CA PHE A 65 2.38 2.68 -11.87
C PHE A 65 1.40 2.32 -10.74
N ALA A 66 0.11 2.60 -10.93
CA ALA A 66 -0.91 2.35 -9.92
C ALA A 66 -0.99 0.85 -9.53
N GLU A 67 -0.93 -0.04 -10.52
CA GLU A 67 -0.93 -1.50 -10.33
C GLU A 67 0.27 -2.01 -9.54
N ASN A 68 1.40 -1.31 -9.59
CA ASN A 68 2.59 -1.73 -8.84
C ASN A 68 2.63 -1.11 -7.45
N TYR A 69 2.23 0.15 -7.32
CA TYR A 69 2.10 0.82 -6.02
C TYR A 69 1.15 0.10 -5.05
N ILE A 70 0.09 -0.52 -5.58
CA ILE A 70 -0.89 -1.23 -4.76
C ILE A 70 -0.42 -2.62 -4.31
N LYS A 71 0.64 -3.22 -4.88
CA LYS A 71 1.00 -4.63 -4.61
C LYS A 71 1.21 -4.94 -3.12
N THR A 72 1.96 -4.10 -2.40
CA THR A 72 2.17 -4.27 -0.96
C THR A 72 0.85 -4.23 -0.17
N ARG A 73 -0.05 -3.32 -0.55
CA ARG A 73 -1.38 -3.15 0.05
C ARG A 73 -2.27 -4.35 -0.27
N GLN A 74 -2.30 -4.77 -1.53
CA GLN A 74 -3.05 -5.93 -1.98
C GLN A 74 -2.58 -7.19 -1.27
N LYS A 75 -1.27 -7.40 -1.13
CA LYS A 75 -0.72 -8.55 -0.39
C LYS A 75 -1.17 -8.54 1.07
N ALA A 76 -1.10 -7.38 1.75
CA ALA A 76 -1.56 -7.25 3.13
C ALA A 76 -3.08 -7.50 3.27
N LEU A 77 -3.87 -7.03 2.28
CA LEU A 77 -5.32 -7.24 2.24
C LEU A 77 -5.69 -8.71 2.04
N GLU A 78 -5.02 -9.39 1.12
CA GLU A 78 -5.17 -10.82 0.88
C GLU A 78 -4.85 -11.62 2.15
N LEU A 79 -3.73 -11.32 2.81
CA LEU A 79 -3.36 -11.97 4.07
C LEU A 79 -4.41 -11.71 5.17
N ALA A 80 -4.93 -10.48 5.28
CA ALA A 80 -5.98 -10.16 6.24
C ALA A 80 -7.26 -10.97 5.95
N PHE A 81 -7.69 -10.99 4.69
CA PHE A 81 -8.85 -11.76 4.23
C PHE A 81 -8.72 -13.25 4.52
N TYR A 82 -7.60 -13.87 4.14
CA TYR A 82 -7.36 -15.29 4.42
C TYR A 82 -7.31 -15.59 5.92
N SER A 83 -6.70 -14.72 6.72
CA SER A 83 -6.63 -14.91 8.17
C SER A 83 -8.02 -14.90 8.83
N MET A 84 -8.95 -14.11 8.28
CA MET A 84 -10.33 -14.03 8.76
C MET A 84 -11.20 -15.16 8.21
N LYS A 85 -10.99 -15.57 6.95
CA LYS A 85 -11.75 -16.64 6.31
C LYS A 85 -11.45 -18.02 6.89
N GLU A 86 -10.17 -18.29 7.16
CA GLU A 86 -9.71 -19.59 7.68
C GLU A 86 -9.68 -19.66 9.21
N GLU A 87 -10.04 -18.57 9.90
CA GLU A 87 -9.92 -18.39 11.37
C GLU A 87 -8.53 -18.75 11.91
N LYS A 88 -7.49 -18.61 11.08
CA LYS A 88 -6.11 -18.93 11.42
C LYS A 88 -5.26 -17.67 11.44
N GLY A 89 -4.41 -17.57 12.45
CA GLY A 89 -3.34 -16.57 12.46
C GLY A 89 -2.40 -16.80 11.27
N ILE A 90 -2.15 -15.75 10.50
CA ILE A 90 -1.15 -15.75 9.43
C ILE A 90 0.05 -14.92 9.88
N ALA A 91 1.24 -15.51 9.84
CA ALA A 91 2.47 -14.82 10.17
C ALA A 91 2.90 -13.88 9.04
N ILE A 92 3.17 -12.62 9.36
CA ILE A 92 3.70 -11.64 8.40
C ILE A 92 5.23 -11.74 8.36
N ASN A 93 5.73 -12.65 7.54
CA ASN A 93 7.15 -12.96 7.35
C ASN A 93 7.53 -12.97 5.86
N LEU A 94 8.83 -13.12 5.56
CA LEU A 94 9.35 -13.11 4.18
C LEU A 94 8.74 -14.23 3.33
N GLU A 95 8.59 -15.43 3.88
CA GLU A 95 8.05 -16.60 3.16
C GLU A 95 6.61 -16.37 2.68
N ASN A 96 5.74 -15.84 3.56
CA ASN A 96 4.35 -15.60 3.22
C ASN A 96 4.17 -14.35 2.34
N CYS A 97 4.99 -13.33 2.54
CA CYS A 97 4.86 -12.06 1.84
C CYS A 97 5.57 -12.05 0.49
N PHE A 98 6.70 -12.74 0.36
CA PHE A 98 7.58 -12.72 -0.82
C PHE A 98 8.03 -14.13 -1.24
N PRO A 99 7.10 -15.08 -1.47
CA PRO A 99 7.44 -16.49 -1.74
C PRO A 99 8.20 -16.72 -3.05
N SER A 100 8.08 -15.79 -4.01
CA SER A 100 8.65 -15.89 -5.35
C SER A 100 9.97 -15.14 -5.51
N VAL A 101 10.51 -14.58 -4.43
CA VAL A 101 11.76 -13.82 -4.48
C VAL A 101 12.86 -14.78 -4.08
N GLU A 102 13.70 -15.16 -5.04
CA GLU A 102 14.88 -15.91 -4.72
C GLU A 102 15.86 -14.97 -4.02
N MET A 103 15.91 -15.06 -2.69
CA MET A 103 16.62 -14.15 -1.77
C MET A 103 18.14 -14.39 -1.82
N HIS A 104 18.75 -14.21 -2.99
CA HIS A 104 20.18 -14.48 -3.19
C HIS A 104 21.06 -13.31 -2.76
N GLU A 105 20.53 -12.08 -2.76
CA GLU A 105 21.27 -10.87 -2.40
C GLU A 105 20.82 -10.29 -1.05
N GLU A 106 21.78 -10.07 -0.15
CA GLU A 106 21.53 -9.47 1.18
C GLU A 106 20.79 -8.13 1.09
N LYS A 107 21.07 -7.34 0.05
CA LYS A 107 20.44 -6.03 -0.14
C LYS A 107 18.94 -6.15 -0.41
N GLU A 108 18.52 -7.17 -1.17
CA GLU A 108 17.13 -7.44 -1.51
C GLU A 108 16.38 -7.96 -0.28
N VAL A 109 16.97 -8.89 0.47
CA VAL A 109 16.42 -9.39 1.73
C VAL A 109 16.12 -8.24 2.69
N ARG A 110 17.10 -7.36 2.91
CA ARG A 110 16.94 -6.19 3.78
C ARG A 110 15.88 -5.20 3.30
N LEU A 111 15.64 -5.08 1.99
CA LEU A 111 14.54 -4.27 1.47
C LEU A 111 13.19 -4.94 1.78
N CYS A 112 13.08 -6.26 1.56
CA CYS A 112 11.88 -7.03 1.88
C CYS A 112 11.53 -6.94 3.37
N GLU A 113 12.52 -7.07 4.26
CA GLU A 113 12.36 -6.92 5.70
C GLU A 113 11.76 -5.56 6.09
N LYS A 114 12.16 -4.48 5.41
CA LYS A 114 11.60 -3.15 5.63
C LYS A 114 10.16 -3.06 5.12
N GLN A 115 9.88 -3.64 3.96
CA GLN A 115 8.51 -3.71 3.43
C GLN A 115 7.57 -4.55 4.29
N LEU A 116 8.08 -5.56 5.02
CA LEU A 116 7.25 -6.33 5.96
C LEU A 116 6.60 -5.45 7.02
N GLU A 117 7.24 -4.35 7.42
CA GLU A 117 6.64 -3.43 8.38
C GLU A 117 5.44 -2.68 7.80
N GLU A 118 5.53 -2.24 6.54
CA GLU A 118 4.38 -1.67 5.83
C GLU A 118 3.25 -2.70 5.71
N ILE A 119 3.58 -3.93 5.33
CA ILE A 119 2.61 -5.04 5.19
C ILE A 119 1.93 -5.31 6.54
N ARG A 120 2.68 -5.33 7.65
CA ARG A 120 2.10 -5.51 8.99
C ARG A 120 1.09 -4.42 9.34
N LEU A 121 1.45 -3.15 9.12
CA LEU A 121 0.55 -2.02 9.40
C LEU A 121 -0.72 -2.10 8.55
N PHE A 122 -0.58 -2.39 7.25
CA PHE A 122 -1.73 -2.59 6.36
C PHE A 122 -2.58 -3.79 6.77
N PHE A 123 -1.96 -4.92 7.12
CA PHE A 123 -2.66 -6.13 7.55
C PHE A 123 -3.56 -5.85 8.76
N HIS A 124 -3.03 -5.18 9.79
CA HIS A 124 -3.81 -4.80 10.97
C HIS A 124 -4.92 -3.80 10.63
N HIS A 125 -4.63 -2.81 9.79
CA HIS A 125 -5.64 -1.87 9.29
C HIS A 125 -6.79 -2.60 8.58
N TYR A 126 -6.49 -3.51 7.65
CA TYR A 126 -7.51 -4.21 6.87
C TYR A 126 -8.32 -5.19 7.71
N LYS A 127 -7.70 -5.89 8.66
CA LYS A 127 -8.45 -6.69 9.65
C LYS A 127 -9.45 -5.82 10.42
N LEU A 128 -9.00 -4.68 10.93
CA LEU A 128 -9.86 -3.75 11.67
C LEU A 128 -11.02 -3.25 10.80
N LEU A 129 -10.79 -2.93 9.52
CA LEU A 129 -11.85 -2.55 8.59
C LEU A 129 -12.83 -3.70 8.32
N MET A 130 -12.34 -4.92 8.12
CA MET A 130 -13.18 -6.09 7.85
C MET A 130 -14.04 -6.50 9.06
N GLU A 131 -13.55 -6.31 10.28
CA GLU A 131 -14.30 -6.51 11.53
C GLU A 131 -15.34 -5.40 11.76
N ALA A 132 -15.07 -4.19 11.27
CA ALA A 132 -15.97 -3.04 11.46
C ALA A 132 -17.31 -3.21 10.72
N ARG A 133 -18.35 -2.61 11.29
CA ARG A 133 -19.68 -2.52 10.67
C ARG A 133 -19.72 -1.32 9.73
N GLY A 134 -20.30 -1.48 8.56
CA GLY A 134 -20.47 -0.41 7.58
C GLY A 134 -20.99 -0.94 6.26
N LYS A 135 -21.63 -0.06 5.46
CA LYS A 135 -22.12 -0.36 4.11
C LYS A 135 -21.29 0.32 3.01
N SER A 136 -20.33 1.16 3.43
CA SER A 136 -19.40 1.86 2.56
C SER A 136 -18.02 1.86 3.21
N TYR A 137 -16.98 2.13 2.43
CA TYR A 137 -15.61 2.20 2.93
C TYR A 137 -15.48 3.27 4.03
N GLU A 138 -16.06 4.45 3.84
CA GLU A 138 -16.02 5.56 4.79
C GLU A 138 -16.70 5.20 6.10
N THR A 139 -17.85 4.52 6.04
CA THR A 139 -18.55 4.07 7.26
C THR A 139 -17.78 2.98 7.99
N MET A 140 -17.12 2.06 7.27
CA MET A 140 -16.24 1.06 7.86
C MET A 140 -15.03 1.70 8.54
N VAL A 141 -14.37 2.66 7.90
CA VAL A 141 -13.23 3.39 8.48
C VAL A 141 -13.67 4.16 9.73
N ARG A 142 -14.81 4.85 9.67
CA ARG A 142 -15.35 5.58 10.83
C ARG A 142 -15.67 4.64 11.99
N ALA A 143 -16.25 3.47 11.72
CA ALA A 143 -16.57 2.48 12.73
C ALA A 143 -15.31 1.79 13.31
N ALA A 144 -14.31 1.51 12.47
CA ALA A 144 -13.03 0.91 12.86
C ALA A 144 -12.21 1.82 13.78
N TYR A 145 -12.10 3.10 13.42
CA TYR A 145 -11.24 4.04 14.12
C TYR A 145 -11.96 4.89 15.15
N GLY A 146 -13.26 5.15 15.01
CA GLY A 146 -14.07 5.95 15.92
C GLY A 146 -13.81 7.47 15.84
N GLU A 147 -12.55 7.89 15.76
CA GLU A 147 -12.15 9.30 15.71
C GLU A 147 -10.98 9.54 14.73
N ALA A 148 -10.91 10.76 14.19
CA ALA A 148 -9.87 11.18 13.25
C ALA A 148 -8.45 10.98 13.79
N GLY A 149 -8.24 11.17 15.10
CA GLY A 149 -6.94 11.03 15.75
C GLY A 149 -6.34 9.63 15.62
N ARG A 150 -7.16 8.58 15.74
CA ARG A 150 -6.71 7.19 15.63
C ARG A 150 -6.37 6.81 14.19
N LEU A 151 -7.13 7.28 13.21
CA LEU A 151 -6.80 7.09 11.80
C LEU A 151 -5.50 7.83 11.43
N LYS A 152 -5.31 9.06 11.92
CA LYS A 152 -4.04 9.80 11.77
C LYS A 152 -2.87 9.08 12.42
N ALA A 153 -3.05 8.48 13.59
CA ALA A 153 -1.99 7.72 14.24
C ALA A 153 -1.54 6.53 13.39
N PHE A 154 -2.48 5.81 12.77
CA PHE A 154 -2.17 4.77 11.77
C PHE A 154 -1.38 5.34 10.60
N TYR A 155 -1.82 6.47 10.00
CA TYR A 155 -1.11 7.08 8.88
C TYR A 155 0.30 7.56 9.24
N ASN A 156 0.51 8.07 10.44
CA ASN A 156 1.84 8.48 10.91
C ASN A 156 2.77 7.27 11.08
N ALA A 157 2.26 6.15 11.61
CA ALA A 157 3.03 4.91 11.71
C ALA A 157 3.40 4.37 10.32
N LEU A 158 2.43 4.39 9.39
CA LEU A 158 2.63 3.96 8.01
C LEU A 158 3.65 4.84 7.28
N GLU A 159 3.55 6.17 7.41
CA GLU A 159 4.50 7.09 6.80
C GLU A 159 5.93 6.88 7.33
N LYS A 160 6.07 6.56 8.61
CA LYS A 160 7.39 6.21 9.18
C LYS A 160 7.96 4.95 8.55
N ALA A 161 7.16 3.89 8.39
CA ALA A 161 7.58 2.65 7.73
C ALA A 161 7.96 2.90 6.25
N GLU A 162 7.12 3.63 5.51
CA GLU A 162 7.38 4.00 4.10
C GLU A 162 8.66 4.82 3.93
N LYS A 163 8.95 5.74 4.86
CA LYS A 163 10.20 6.50 4.88
C LYS A 163 11.43 5.61 5.07
N GLU A 164 11.34 4.54 5.87
CA GLU A 164 12.45 3.60 6.04
C GLU A 164 12.75 2.81 4.76
N VAL A 165 11.71 2.36 4.06
CA VAL A 165 11.82 1.69 2.75
C VAL A 165 12.44 2.64 1.74
N ILE A 166 11.86 3.83 1.56
CA ILE A 166 12.35 4.84 0.60
C ILE A 166 13.81 5.22 0.91
N ARG A 167 14.18 5.43 2.18
CA ARG A 167 15.55 5.76 2.56
C ARG A 167 16.53 4.63 2.23
N TYR A 168 16.10 3.38 2.40
CA TYR A 168 16.93 2.24 2.02
C TYR A 168 17.06 2.11 0.51
N VAL A 169 15.99 2.32 -0.25
CA VAL A 169 16.01 2.30 -1.72
C VAL A 169 16.95 3.38 -2.26
N ASN A 170 16.82 4.61 -1.77
CA ASN A 170 17.63 5.74 -2.21
C ASN A 170 19.13 5.58 -1.91
N ARG A 171 19.48 4.82 -0.86
CA ARG A 171 20.89 4.54 -0.54
C ARG A 171 21.47 3.35 -1.28
N SER A 172 20.66 2.32 -1.51
CA SER A 172 21.14 1.03 -2.01
C SER A 172 20.96 0.84 -3.50
N PHE A 173 20.00 1.55 -4.11
CA PHE A 173 19.59 1.35 -5.51
C PHE A 173 19.42 2.64 -6.32
N GLN A 174 19.06 3.78 -5.70
CA GLN A 174 18.67 5.02 -6.41
C GLN A 174 19.27 6.29 -5.79
N THR A 175 20.57 6.53 -6.02
CA THR A 175 21.32 7.64 -5.39
C THR A 175 21.26 8.97 -6.17
N SER A 176 20.56 9.03 -7.30
CA SER A 176 20.50 10.24 -8.12
C SER A 176 19.60 11.31 -7.49
N GLU A 177 19.94 12.59 -7.69
CA GLU A 177 19.17 13.73 -7.18
C GLU A 177 17.72 13.71 -7.71
N ALA A 178 17.55 13.38 -9.00
CA ALA A 178 16.24 13.20 -9.59
C ALA A 178 15.40 12.12 -8.89
N ALA A 179 16.03 11.01 -8.44
CA ALA A 179 15.34 9.98 -7.70
C ALA A 179 14.87 10.44 -6.31
N LEU A 180 15.72 11.22 -5.63
CA LEU A 180 15.38 11.83 -4.35
C LEU A 180 14.20 12.80 -4.48
N ASP A 181 14.16 13.60 -5.55
CA ASP A 181 13.08 14.57 -5.75
C ASP A 181 11.75 13.90 -6.11
N VAL A 182 11.77 12.87 -6.95
CA VAL A 182 10.59 12.08 -7.26
C VAL A 182 10.02 11.40 -6.02
N THR A 183 10.87 10.81 -5.17
CA THR A 183 10.43 10.16 -3.92
C THR A 183 9.85 11.17 -2.92
N LYS A 184 10.46 12.35 -2.78
CA LYS A 184 9.91 13.44 -1.96
C LYS A 184 8.53 13.91 -2.48
N ARG A 185 8.39 14.11 -3.79
CA ARG A 185 7.10 14.47 -4.41
C ARG A 185 6.04 13.42 -4.14
N MET A 186 6.38 12.14 -4.33
CA MET A 186 5.48 11.02 -4.06
C MET A 186 4.99 11.03 -2.61
N GLN A 187 5.90 11.18 -1.63
CA GLN A 187 5.54 11.25 -0.21
C GLN A 187 4.59 12.42 0.09
N LYS A 188 4.84 13.60 -0.49
CA LYS A 188 3.99 14.77 -0.32
C LYS A 188 2.57 14.53 -0.86
N ILE A 189 2.45 13.93 -2.03
CA ILE A 189 1.16 13.62 -2.65
C ILE A 189 0.40 12.60 -1.77
N VAL A 190 1.07 11.53 -1.34
CA VAL A 190 0.45 10.50 -0.49
C VAL A 190 -0.04 11.09 0.83
N SER A 191 0.75 11.95 1.47
CA SER A 191 0.33 12.67 2.69
C SER A 191 -0.91 13.53 2.43
N GLY A 192 -0.95 14.28 1.31
CA GLY A 192 -2.13 15.06 0.93
C GLY A 192 -3.39 14.22 0.70
N ILE A 193 -3.26 13.05 0.07
CA ILE A 193 -4.37 12.09 -0.12
C ILE A 193 -4.89 11.61 1.23
N ARG A 194 -4.01 11.26 2.17
CA ARG A 194 -4.37 10.80 3.52
C ARG A 194 -5.07 11.89 4.31
N ASP A 195 -4.56 13.12 4.28
CA ASP A 195 -5.17 14.26 4.96
C ASP A 195 -6.57 14.57 4.45
N LYS A 196 -6.75 14.50 3.12
CA LYS A 196 -8.05 14.66 2.49
C LYS A 196 -9.02 13.56 2.93
N GLU A 197 -8.58 12.31 2.92
CA GLU A 197 -9.40 11.18 3.35
C GLU A 197 -9.84 11.31 4.82
N VAL A 198 -8.94 11.71 5.73
CA VAL A 198 -9.30 11.92 7.14
C VAL A 198 -10.40 12.99 7.26
N LYS A 199 -10.29 14.10 6.51
CA LYS A 199 -11.28 15.21 6.53
C LYS A 199 -12.62 14.83 5.89
N GLU A 200 -12.62 13.94 4.91
CA GLU A 200 -13.84 13.49 4.24
C GLU A 200 -14.60 12.46 5.10
N ILE A 201 -13.87 11.68 5.91
CA ILE A 201 -14.45 10.65 6.78
C ILE A 201 -14.81 11.19 8.18
N PHE A 202 -14.16 12.21 8.70
CA PHE A 202 -14.42 12.76 10.04
C PHE A 202 -14.56 14.28 10.01
#